data_AF-A0A703UYW6-F1
#
_entry.id   AF-A0A703UYW6-F1
#
_cell.length_a   1.000
_cell.length_b   1.000
_cell.length_c   1.000
_cell.angle_alpha   90.00
_cell.angle_beta   90.00
_cell.angle_gamma   90.00
#
_symmetry.space_group_name_H-M   'P 1'
#
loop_
_entity.id
_entity.type
_entity.pdbx_description
1 polymer ?
#
loop_
_entity_poly.entity_id
_entity_poly.type
_entity_poly.pdbx_seq_one_letter_code
_entity_poly.pdbx_strand_id
1 'polypeptide(L)'
;IDPAKCNNEIQQDDVYWCLMDKYQQSVIALKKEEINAQKRLERFDKNEGKERGLNEDGTLAYDSNIHLARITFPELHRYFIIYREKQCGYASLSIGSLSGYRVPISSLYCKTEMNISQIKWLNDYI
;
A
#
# COMPACT_ATOMS: atom_id res chain seq x y z
N ILE A 1 5.19 -11.47 -3.67
CA ILE A 1 6.23 -11.12 -2.68
C ILE A 1 5.87 -11.90 -1.43
N ASP A 2 6.81 -12.63 -0.84
CA ASP A 2 6.54 -13.51 0.30
C ASP A 2 7.73 -13.41 1.27
N PRO A 3 7.58 -12.68 2.40
CA PRO A 3 8.65 -12.52 3.38
C PRO A 3 8.91 -13.79 4.20
N ALA A 4 7.98 -14.76 4.25
CA ALA A 4 8.17 -16.01 4.99
C ALA A 4 9.28 -16.88 4.39
N LYS A 5 9.62 -16.69 3.11
CA LYS A 5 10.74 -17.37 2.45
C LYS A 5 12.11 -17.01 3.04
N CYS A 6 12.23 -15.90 3.77
CA CYS A 6 13.47 -15.49 4.43
C CYS A 6 13.71 -16.22 5.76
N ASN A 7 12.73 -16.96 6.30
CA ASN A 7 12.87 -17.65 7.59
C ASN A 7 13.70 -18.95 7.54
N ASN A 8 14.15 -19.36 6.35
CA ASN A 8 14.94 -20.59 6.18
C ASN A 8 16.42 -20.41 6.56
N GLU A 9 16.83 -19.19 6.92
CA GLU A 9 18.21 -18.85 7.27
C GLU A 9 18.42 -18.84 8.79
N ILE A 10 19.51 -19.45 9.27
CA ILE A 10 19.82 -19.58 10.69
C ILE A 10 20.45 -18.29 11.25
N GLN A 11 21.11 -17.49 10.40
CA GLN A 11 21.80 -16.26 10.79
C GLN A 11 20.89 -15.03 10.62
N GLN A 12 20.82 -14.18 11.64
CA GLN A 12 19.95 -13.01 11.64
C GLN A 12 20.32 -12.00 10.53
N ASP A 13 21.59 -11.89 10.18
CA ASP A 13 22.08 -10.96 9.15
C ASP A 13 21.55 -11.35 7.77
N ASP A 14 21.58 -12.64 7.43
CA ASP A 14 21.05 -13.16 6.16
C ASP A 14 19.54 -12.90 6.09
N VAL A 15 18.81 -13.24 7.17
CA VAL A 15 17.36 -13.00 7.28
C VAL A 15 17.04 -11.52 7.09
N TYR A 16 17.83 -10.64 7.70
CA TYR A 16 17.65 -9.19 7.58
C TYR A 16 17.82 -8.72 6.13
N TRP A 17 18.89 -9.14 5.44
CA TRP A 17 19.14 -8.72 4.06
C TRP A 17 18.12 -9.31 3.09
N CYS A 18 17.70 -10.56 3.28
CA CYS A 18 16.60 -11.15 2.53
C CYS A 18 15.30 -10.34 2.70
N LEU A 19 14.94 -9.98 3.94
CA LEU A 19 13.75 -9.18 4.21
C LEU A 19 13.85 -7.76 3.68
N MET A 20 15.05 -7.16 3.66
CA MET A 20 15.28 -5.86 3.03
C MET A 20 15.00 -5.91 1.52
N ASP A 21 15.47 -6.97 0.82
CA ASP A 21 15.14 -7.21 -0.59
C ASP A 21 13.63 -7.35 -0.81
N LYS A 22 12.94 -8.17 0.00
CA LYS A 22 11.47 -8.32 -0.10
C LYS A 22 10.72 -7.03 0.18
N TYR A 23 11.18 -6.26 1.16
CA TYR A 23 10.62 -4.96 1.45
C TYR A 23 10.79 -4.01 0.26
N GLN A 24 11.98 -3.91 -0.34
CA GLN A 24 12.22 -3.08 -1.52
C GLN A 24 11.35 -3.50 -2.71
N GLN A 25 11.23 -4.79 -2.99
CA GLN A 25 10.35 -5.32 -4.03
C GLN A 25 8.89 -4.92 -3.76
N SER A 26 8.43 -4.97 -2.50
CA SER A 26 7.08 -4.55 -2.13
C SER A 26 6.83 -3.06 -2.29
N VAL A 27 7.83 -2.21 -2.01
CA VAL A 27 7.73 -0.76 -2.23
C VAL A 27 7.58 -0.43 -3.71
N ILE A 28 8.36 -1.09 -4.57
CA ILE A 28 8.28 -0.90 -6.02
C ILE A 28 6.92 -1.36 -6.55
N ALA A 29 6.45 -2.54 -6.11
CA ALA A 29 5.15 -3.08 -6.50
C ALA A 29 3.99 -2.18 -6.04
N LEU A 30 4.04 -1.69 -4.81
CA LEU A 30 3.04 -0.77 -4.25
C LEU A 30 2.98 0.53 -5.06
N LYS A 31 4.13 1.16 -5.33
CA LYS A 31 4.19 2.40 -6.12
C LYS A 31 3.63 2.21 -7.52
N LYS A 32 3.92 1.06 -8.16
CA LYS A 32 3.36 0.74 -9.46
C LYS A 32 1.84 0.64 -9.40
N GLU A 33 1.30 -0.01 -8.36
CA GLU A 33 -0.13 -0.21 -8.25
C GLU A 33 -0.90 1.05 -7.82
N GLU A 34 -0.28 1.93 -7.06
CA GLU A 34 -0.82 3.27 -6.77
C GLU A 34 -0.96 4.10 -8.05
N ILE A 35 0.02 4.05 -8.95
CA ILE A 35 -0.07 4.71 -10.26
C ILE A 35 -1.21 4.10 -11.09
N ASN A 36 -1.38 2.78 -11.05
CA ASN A 36 -2.45 2.10 -11.79
C ASN A 36 -3.83 2.46 -11.22
N ALA A 37 -3.99 2.45 -9.90
CA ALA A 37 -5.19 2.87 -9.19
C ALA A 37 -5.56 4.33 -9.51
N GLN A 38 -4.58 5.24 -9.50
CA GLN A 38 -4.80 6.63 -9.90
C GLN A 38 -5.30 6.72 -11.36
N LYS A 39 -4.70 5.96 -12.30
CA LYS A 39 -5.15 5.92 -13.69
C LYS A 39 -6.56 5.36 -13.85
N ARG A 40 -6.96 4.37 -13.03
CA ARG A 40 -8.33 3.84 -13.01
C ARG A 40 -9.31 4.92 -12.53
N LEU A 41 -9.02 5.57 -11.40
CA LEU A 41 -9.82 6.69 -10.88
C LEU A 41 -9.94 7.85 -11.88
N GLU A 42 -8.84 8.23 -12.54
CA GLU A 42 -8.86 9.26 -13.58
C GLU A 42 -9.72 8.87 -14.79
N ARG A 43 -9.70 7.60 -15.17
CA ARG A 43 -10.54 7.09 -16.27
C ARG A 43 -12.02 7.13 -15.87
N PHE A 44 -12.37 6.66 -14.68
CA PHE A 44 -13.75 6.67 -14.21
C PHE A 44 -14.30 8.10 -14.10
N ASP A 45 -13.52 9.01 -13.53
CA ASP A 45 -13.89 10.42 -13.37
C ASP A 45 -14.05 11.15 -14.73
N LYS A 46 -13.21 10.83 -15.74
CA LYS A 46 -13.26 11.51 -17.05
C LYS A 46 -14.20 10.87 -18.07
N ASN A 47 -14.33 9.54 -18.07
CA ASN A 47 -15.01 8.80 -19.13
C ASN A 47 -16.40 8.28 -18.71
N GLU A 48 -16.58 7.76 -17.50
CA GLU A 48 -17.90 7.25 -17.07
C GLU A 48 -18.87 8.37 -16.68
N GLY A 49 -18.37 9.51 -16.19
CA GLY A 49 -19.21 10.70 -15.98
C GLY A 49 -19.81 11.27 -17.29
N LYS A 50 -19.25 10.91 -18.46
CA LYS A 50 -19.81 11.24 -19.78
C LYS A 50 -20.74 10.16 -20.33
N GLU A 51 -20.49 8.88 -20.03
CA GLU A 51 -21.33 7.76 -20.49
C GLU A 51 -22.61 7.57 -19.65
N ARG A 52 -22.64 8.01 -18.38
CA ARG A 52 -23.84 7.95 -17.51
C ARG A 52 -24.97 8.90 -17.93
N GLY A 53 -24.76 9.69 -18.99
CA GLY A 53 -25.75 10.63 -19.50
C GLY A 53 -25.77 11.95 -18.73
N LEU A 54 -26.70 12.81 -19.11
CA LEU A 54 -26.99 14.04 -18.38
C LEU A 54 -28.04 13.73 -17.30
N ASN A 55 -27.95 14.40 -16.16
CA ASN A 55 -29.08 14.53 -15.23
C ASN A 55 -30.29 15.14 -15.97
N GLU A 56 -31.48 15.07 -15.36
CA GLU A 56 -32.73 15.60 -15.95
C GLU A 56 -32.64 17.10 -16.32
N ASP A 57 -31.72 17.85 -15.70
CA ASP A 57 -31.46 19.27 -15.94
C ASP A 57 -30.41 19.55 -17.03
N GLY A 58 -29.86 18.52 -17.68
CA GLY A 58 -28.85 18.66 -18.73
C GLY A 58 -27.41 18.82 -18.23
N THR A 59 -27.15 18.67 -16.93
CA THR A 59 -25.79 18.63 -16.36
C THR A 59 -25.19 17.23 -16.46
N LEU A 60 -23.86 17.08 -16.54
CA LEU A 60 -23.24 15.74 -16.52
C LEU A 60 -23.65 14.99 -15.25
N ALA A 61 -24.05 13.72 -15.38
CA ALA A 61 -24.29 12.81 -14.26
C ALA A 61 -22.95 12.48 -13.58
N TYR A 62 -22.44 13.48 -12.84
CA TYR A 62 -21.18 13.47 -12.16
C TYR A 62 -21.27 12.62 -10.90
N ASP A 63 -20.46 11.57 -10.82
CA ASP A 63 -20.32 10.79 -9.59
C ASP A 63 -19.35 11.51 -8.64
N SER A 64 -19.92 12.30 -7.73
CA SER A 64 -19.14 13.07 -6.75
C SER A 64 -18.22 12.19 -5.90
N ASN A 65 -18.54 10.91 -5.72
CA ASN A 65 -17.74 10.00 -4.91
C ASN A 65 -16.50 9.54 -5.65
N ILE A 66 -16.58 9.25 -6.95
CA ILE A 66 -15.42 8.88 -7.77
C ILE A 66 -14.47 10.07 -7.90
N HIS A 67 -15.00 11.28 -8.11
CA HIS A 67 -14.17 12.46 -8.15
C HIS A 67 -13.48 12.71 -6.80
N LEU A 68 -14.24 12.65 -5.71
CA LEU A 68 -13.72 12.82 -4.37
C LEU A 68 -12.63 11.77 -4.06
N ALA A 69 -12.85 10.51 -4.45
CA ALA A 69 -11.86 9.45 -4.33
C ALA A 69 -10.59 9.80 -5.12
N ARG A 70 -10.70 10.28 -6.37
CA ARG A 70 -9.56 10.70 -7.20
C ARG A 70 -8.74 11.81 -6.54
N ILE A 71 -9.39 12.86 -6.05
CA ILE A 71 -8.68 14.01 -5.45
C ILE A 71 -8.10 13.69 -4.07
N THR A 72 -8.69 12.75 -3.32
CA THR A 72 -8.22 12.35 -1.99
C THR A 72 -7.19 11.23 -2.03
N PHE A 73 -7.09 10.48 -3.13
CA PHE A 73 -6.21 9.32 -3.25
C PHE A 73 -4.73 9.60 -2.90
N PRO A 74 -4.09 10.73 -3.32
CA PRO A 74 -2.72 11.03 -2.91
C PRO A 74 -2.55 11.19 -1.39
N GLU A 75 -3.53 11.77 -0.71
CA GLU A 75 -3.51 11.91 0.75
C GLU A 75 -3.71 10.54 1.42
N LEU A 76 -4.56 9.68 0.88
CA LEU A 76 -4.73 8.30 1.38
C LEU A 76 -3.39 7.53 1.37
N HIS A 77 -2.63 7.65 0.28
CA HIS A 77 -1.29 7.07 0.20
C HIS A 77 -0.35 7.59 1.29
N ARG A 78 -0.32 8.90 1.51
CA ARG A 78 0.48 9.52 2.56
C ARG A 78 0.09 9.02 3.95
N TYR A 79 -1.21 8.93 4.24
CA TYR A 79 -1.72 8.37 5.49
C TYR A 79 -1.32 6.91 5.67
N PHE A 80 -1.38 6.10 4.62
CA PHE A 80 -0.95 4.70 4.66
C PHE A 80 0.53 4.57 5.06
N ILE A 81 1.42 5.36 4.46
CA ILE A 81 2.86 5.33 4.82
C ILE A 81 3.04 5.63 6.32
N ILE A 82 2.43 6.71 6.81
CA ILE A 82 2.55 7.10 8.22
C ILE A 82 1.97 6.02 9.14
N TYR A 83 0.81 5.47 8.78
CA TYR A 83 0.16 4.41 9.54
C TYR A 83 1.04 3.16 9.59
N ARG A 84 1.59 2.71 8.47
CA ARG A 84 2.52 1.56 8.39
C ARG A 84 3.74 1.76 9.29
N GLU A 85 4.39 2.91 9.22
CA GLU A 85 5.56 3.20 10.06
C GLU A 85 5.22 3.13 11.55
N LYS A 86 4.07 3.69 11.96
CA LYS A 86 3.60 3.60 13.35
C LYS A 86 3.29 2.17 13.76
N GLN A 87 2.49 1.44 12.99
CA GLN A 87 2.09 0.07 13.33
C GLN A 87 3.28 -0.87 13.42
N CYS A 88 4.20 -0.81 12.44
CA CYS A 88 5.38 -1.66 12.45
C CYS A 88 6.42 -1.22 13.49
N GLY A 89 6.42 0.06 13.89
CA GLY A 89 7.14 0.52 15.08
C GLY A 89 6.60 -0.15 16.34
N TYR A 90 5.29 -0.07 16.59
CA TYR A 90 4.66 -0.69 17.77
C TYR A 90 4.81 -2.21 17.80
N ALA A 91 4.60 -2.89 16.67
CA ALA A 91 4.77 -4.34 16.57
C ALA A 91 6.21 -4.77 16.87
N SER A 92 7.21 -3.93 16.57
CA SER A 92 8.60 -4.23 16.91
C SER A 92 8.93 -3.99 18.40
N LEU A 93 8.15 -3.16 19.11
CA LEU A 93 8.35 -2.90 20.54
C LEU A 93 7.95 -4.09 21.42
N SER A 94 7.02 -4.95 20.99
CA SER A 94 6.65 -6.17 21.72
C SER A 94 7.78 -7.20 21.78
N ILE A 95 8.82 -7.02 20.96
CA ILE A 95 10.04 -7.86 20.97
C ILE A 95 11.03 -7.40 22.06
N GLY A 96 10.84 -6.20 22.64
CA GLY A 96 11.76 -5.62 23.62
C GLY A 96 13.06 -5.09 23.00
N SER A 97 13.96 -4.54 23.83
CA SER A 97 15.28 -4.05 23.40
C SER A 97 16.30 -5.18 23.21
N LEU A 98 15.95 -6.20 22.42
CA LEU A 98 16.86 -7.31 22.12
C LEU A 98 17.95 -6.83 21.15
N SER A 99 19.20 -7.22 21.43
CA SER A 99 20.35 -6.89 20.59
C SER A 99 20.30 -7.59 19.23
N GLY A 100 21.00 -7.02 18.24
CA GLY A 100 21.08 -7.56 16.87
C GLY A 100 19.91 -7.11 15.98
N TYR A 101 19.58 -7.92 14.97
CA TYR A 101 18.62 -7.55 13.92
C TYR A 101 17.17 -7.87 14.24
N ARG A 102 16.83 -8.37 15.43
CA ARG A 102 15.46 -8.83 15.74
C ARG A 102 14.38 -7.75 15.56
N VAL A 103 14.63 -6.55 16.06
CA VAL A 103 13.72 -5.41 15.91
C VAL A 103 13.60 -4.97 14.43
N PRO A 104 14.71 -4.74 13.71
CA PRO A 104 14.67 -4.48 12.26
C PRO A 104 13.98 -5.57 11.43
N ILE A 105 14.25 -6.86 11.69
CA ILE A 105 13.63 -8.02 11.02
C ILE A 105 12.12 -7.98 11.18
N SER A 106 11.62 -7.82 12.40
CA SER A 106 10.18 -7.73 12.65
C SER A 106 9.55 -6.51 11.98
N SER A 107 10.25 -5.36 11.99
CA SER A 107 9.78 -4.16 11.32
C SER A 107 9.67 -4.37 9.81
N LEU A 108 10.69 -4.97 9.18
CA LEU A 108 10.69 -5.27 7.75
C LEU A 108 9.60 -6.27 7.36
N TYR A 109 9.39 -7.31 8.17
CA TYR A 109 8.31 -8.27 7.95
C TYR A 109 6.94 -7.59 7.96
N CYS A 110 6.65 -6.83 9.02
CA CYS A 110 5.40 -6.07 9.15
C CYS A 110 5.19 -5.11 7.97
N LYS A 111 6.22 -4.33 7.60
CA LYS A 111 6.12 -3.36 6.51
C LYS A 111 5.85 -4.03 5.17
N THR A 112 6.48 -5.18 4.93
CA THR A 112 6.29 -5.95 3.69
C THR A 112 4.87 -6.49 3.61
N GLU A 113 4.35 -7.09 4.68
CA GLU A 113 2.97 -7.59 4.74
C GLU A 113 1.94 -6.48 4.57
N MET A 114 2.13 -5.32 5.21
CA MET A 114 1.24 -4.18 5.04
C MET A 114 1.25 -3.65 3.60
N ASN A 115 2.42 -3.59 2.95
CA ASN A 115 2.50 -3.20 1.54
C ASN A 115 1.76 -4.22 0.64
N ILE A 116 1.91 -5.53 0.88
CA ILE A 116 1.18 -6.58 0.14
C ILE A 116 -0.33 -6.43 0.32
N SER A 117 -0.78 -6.22 1.57
CA SER A 117 -2.20 -5.99 1.88
C SER A 117 -2.74 -4.74 1.19
N GLN A 118 -1.97 -3.65 1.15
CA GLN A 118 -2.36 -2.42 0.47
C GLN A 118 -2.45 -2.62 -1.04
N ILE A 119 -1.49 -3.34 -1.65
CA ILE A 119 -1.56 -3.70 -3.07
C ILE A 119 -2.82 -4.50 -3.37
N LYS A 120 -3.16 -5.47 -2.54
CA LYS A 120 -4.38 -6.26 -2.71
C LYS A 120 -5.63 -5.37 -2.61
N TRP A 121 -5.71 -4.52 -1.59
CA TRP A 121 -6.82 -3.58 -1.43
C TRP A 121 -6.96 -2.63 -2.64
N LEU A 122 -5.84 -2.10 -3.15
CA LEU A 122 -5.84 -1.25 -4.34
C LEU A 122 -6.33 -1.97 -5.60
N ASN A 123 -6.09 -3.28 -5.74
CA ASN A 123 -6.60 -4.05 -6.87
C ASN A 123 -8.08 -4.42 -6.71
N ASP A 124 -8.50 -4.73 -5.49
CA ASP A 124 -9.84 -5.25 -5.21
C ASP A 124 -10.89 -4.12 -5.16
N TYR A 125 -10.51 -2.90 -4.74
CA TYR A 125 -11.45 -1.84 -4.40
C TYR A 125 -11.27 -0.52 -5.16
N ILE A 126 -10.18 -0.33 -5.92
CA ILE A 126 -9.89 0.90 -6.68
C ILE A 126 -9.63 0.56 -8.14
#